data_AF-A0A9W9CUW6-F1
#
_entry.id   AF-A0A9W9CUW6-F1
#
_cell.length_a   1.000
_cell.length_b   1.000
_cell.length_c   1.000
_cell.angle_alpha   90.00
_cell.angle_beta   90.00
_cell.angle_gamma   90.00
#
_symmetry.space_group_name_H-M   'P 1'
#
loop_
_entity.id
_entity.type
_entity.pdbx_description
1 polymer ?
#
loop_
_entity_poly.entity_id
_entity_poly.type
_entity_poly.pdbx_seq_one_letter_code
_entity_poly.pdbx_strand_id
1 'polypeptide(L)'
;MKDIKMEEALAPQLQPQPQILEAGDTIADENLLHAFEQQNERLKQTLQEEFNKHLPLDTNTAPSSSEEATQGSNLWGLFQLRSPPAQHSLDQHDINTILAKNNELQQQIATLEGTKDSLWSEYCSLKDQYDSTLSELAEEKVKIAELESKTQTLRAMLIPANETQLSDGEVIGRFTSLHSQILKLVKTTWRRDVLKPGVRLTDEQAKLLGPYIDGKVDVKYLDNRLRRVIFIYVKTRILNARTYALGEGLTRWDEQLGDFEDLMWKKLPKDHHGSIIDWRIATMNATTGLRQGKYRRARIVQRSLWQFFQMFETRTDKSATEGARLLEKICNDAADLNLMMRNAKDEYLIAALPHIVGQPISEHEDVVEEEASQPARSQHPETVAYLITGALMKRPYGNLEDIKVLEKAQAVVYR
;
A
#
# COMPACT_ATOMS: atom_id res chain seq x y z
N MET A 1 -42.58 53.75 38.07
CA MET A 1 -42.68 52.73 39.13
C MET A 1 -43.41 51.53 38.58
N LYS A 2 -42.66 50.52 38.12
CA LYS A 2 -43.08 49.14 37.90
C LYS A 2 -41.79 48.34 37.81
N ASP A 3 -41.49 47.67 38.92
CA ASP A 3 -40.38 46.75 39.08
C ASP A 3 -40.61 45.52 38.20
N ILE A 4 -39.64 45.22 37.34
CA ILE A 4 -39.50 43.90 36.73
C ILE A 4 -38.06 43.45 37.03
N LYS A 5 -37.94 42.70 38.12
CA LYS A 5 -36.83 41.78 38.35
C LYS A 5 -37.14 40.53 37.52
N MET A 6 -36.26 40.17 36.60
CA MET A 6 -36.20 38.81 36.05
C MET A 6 -34.77 38.31 36.11
N GLU A 7 -34.63 37.36 37.02
CA GLU A 7 -33.67 36.27 37.17
C GLU A 7 -32.54 36.16 36.14
N GLU A 8 -31.36 36.43 36.67
CA GLU A 8 -30.04 36.02 36.23
C GLU A 8 -29.93 34.49 36.34
N ALA A 9 -30.05 33.78 35.20
CA ALA A 9 -29.81 32.35 35.13
C ALA A 9 -28.29 32.07 35.14
N LEU A 10 -27.80 31.57 36.27
CA LEU A 10 -26.46 31.00 36.41
C LEU A 10 -26.26 29.86 35.41
N ALA A 11 -25.38 30.05 34.43
CA ALA A 11 -24.79 28.96 33.67
C ALA A 11 -23.80 28.19 34.57
N PRO A 12 -23.84 26.84 34.60
CA PRO A 12 -22.90 26.06 35.39
C PRO A 12 -21.50 26.15 34.76
N GLN A 13 -20.52 26.56 35.57
CA GLN A 13 -19.10 26.45 35.27
C GLN A 13 -18.74 24.97 35.05
N LEU A 14 -18.42 24.61 33.81
CA LEU A 14 -17.73 23.36 33.49
C LEU A 14 -16.30 23.46 34.01
N GLN A 15 -16.02 22.74 35.09
CA GLN A 15 -14.65 22.41 35.48
C GLN A 15 -13.99 21.53 34.41
N PRO A 16 -12.68 21.67 34.18
CA PRO A 16 -11.95 20.86 33.21
C PRO A 16 -11.76 19.45 33.78
N GLN A 17 -12.24 18.45 33.06
CA GLN A 17 -11.96 17.04 33.34
C GLN A 17 -11.16 16.42 32.17
N PRO A 18 -10.45 15.31 32.44
CA PRO A 18 -9.01 15.21 32.29
C PRO A 18 -8.57 14.82 30.87
N GLN A 19 -7.31 15.13 30.59
CA GLN A 19 -6.56 14.60 29.47
C GLN A 19 -6.61 13.06 29.48
N ILE A 20 -7.38 12.49 28.55
CA ILE A 20 -7.23 11.09 28.17
C ILE A 20 -6.14 11.06 27.09
N LEU A 21 -4.96 10.63 27.52
CA LEU A 21 -3.90 10.12 26.67
C LEU A 21 -4.42 8.84 25.98
N GLU A 22 -4.82 8.94 24.72
CA GLU A 22 -4.78 7.79 23.80
C GLU A 22 -3.63 8.03 22.84
N ALA A 23 -2.43 7.70 23.32
CA ALA A 23 -1.33 7.31 22.47
C ALA A 23 -1.71 5.97 21.84
N GLY A 24 -2.42 6.02 20.72
CA GLY A 24 -2.44 4.92 19.77
C GLY A 24 -1.09 4.89 19.07
N ASP A 25 -0.07 4.41 19.77
CA ASP A 25 1.19 3.99 19.17
C ASP A 25 0.84 2.92 18.15
N THR A 26 0.72 3.34 16.88
CA THR A 26 1.00 2.46 15.76
C THR A 26 2.39 1.92 16.02
N ILE A 27 2.45 0.70 16.55
CA ILE A 27 3.65 -0.14 16.48
C ILE A 27 4.00 -0.14 15.00
N ALA A 28 4.96 0.70 14.64
CA ALA A 28 5.43 0.82 13.27
C ALA A 28 5.79 -0.60 12.82
N ASP A 29 5.36 -1.00 11.62
CA ASP A 29 5.70 -2.32 11.05
C ASP A 29 7.22 -2.61 11.14
N GLU A 30 8.05 -1.56 11.17
CA GLU A 30 9.50 -1.64 11.39
C GLU A 30 9.88 -2.20 12.78
N ASN A 31 9.14 -1.88 13.84
CA ASN A 31 9.39 -2.42 15.18
C ASN A 31 9.01 -3.91 15.28
N LEU A 32 7.96 -4.33 14.55
CA LEU A 32 7.57 -5.73 14.45
C LEU A 32 8.56 -6.53 13.60
N LEU A 33 9.02 -5.95 12.49
CA LEU A 33 10.03 -6.56 11.63
C LEU A 33 11.35 -6.75 12.39
N HIS A 34 11.80 -5.73 13.10
CA HIS A 34 13.01 -5.78 13.93
C HIS A 34 12.87 -6.77 15.11
N ALA A 35 11.70 -6.86 15.74
CA ALA A 35 11.44 -7.86 16.78
C ALA A 35 11.49 -9.30 16.21
N PHE A 36 10.98 -9.51 15.00
CA PHE A 36 11.03 -10.81 14.32
C PHE A 36 12.45 -11.19 13.91
N GLU A 37 13.24 -10.24 13.43
CA GLU A 37 14.67 -10.44 13.12
C GLU A 37 15.47 -10.80 14.38
N GLN A 38 15.26 -10.11 15.50
CA GLN A 38 15.89 -10.46 16.78
C GLN A 38 15.49 -11.86 17.27
N GLN A 39 14.23 -12.24 17.12
CA GLN A 39 13.77 -13.57 17.51
C GLN A 39 14.42 -14.67 16.65
N ASN A 40 14.55 -14.45 15.34
CA ASN A 40 15.23 -15.38 14.44
C ASN A 40 16.73 -15.51 14.74
N GLU A 41 17.42 -14.42 15.04
CA GLU A 41 18.83 -14.48 15.42
C GLU A 41 19.05 -15.23 16.75
N ARG A 42 18.17 -15.04 17.73
CA ARG A 42 18.20 -15.84 18.97
C ARG A 42 17.99 -17.33 18.70
N LEU A 43 17.04 -17.68 17.84
CA LEU A 43 16.79 -19.07 17.44
C LEU A 43 18.00 -19.71 16.75
N LYS A 44 18.67 -18.98 15.84
CA LYS A 44 19.91 -19.44 15.22
C LYS A 44 21.03 -19.66 16.24
N GLN A 45 21.19 -18.74 17.19
CA GLN A 45 22.18 -18.87 18.27
C GLN A 45 21.89 -20.09 19.14
N THR A 46 20.65 -20.29 19.59
CA THR A 46 20.28 -21.46 20.40
C THR A 46 20.50 -22.77 19.63
N LEU A 47 20.13 -22.82 18.34
CA LEU A 47 20.38 -23.99 17.51
C LEU A 47 21.88 -24.25 17.33
N GLN A 48 22.68 -23.22 17.13
CA GLN A 48 24.14 -23.34 17.02
C GLN A 48 24.77 -23.81 18.34
N GLU A 49 24.29 -23.33 19.48
CA GLU A 49 24.73 -23.78 20.80
C GLU A 49 24.37 -25.24 21.05
N GLU A 50 23.14 -25.66 20.72
CA GLU A 50 22.74 -27.07 20.81
C GLU A 50 23.55 -27.95 19.84
N PHE A 51 23.83 -27.47 18.62
CA PHE A 51 24.68 -28.18 17.67
C PHE A 51 26.12 -28.34 18.20
N ASN A 52 26.66 -27.29 18.83
CA ASN A 52 27.98 -27.32 19.45
C ASN A 52 28.03 -28.20 20.71
N LYS A 53 26.92 -28.40 21.42
CA LYS A 53 26.85 -29.35 22.56
C LYS A 53 26.89 -30.81 22.10
N HIS A 54 26.42 -31.10 20.89
CA HIS A 54 26.30 -32.46 20.37
C HIS A 54 27.40 -32.86 19.37
N LEU A 55 28.29 -31.95 19.00
CA LEU A 55 29.53 -32.25 18.28
C LEU A 55 30.74 -32.11 19.20
N PRO A 56 31.48 -33.21 19.51
CA PRO A 56 32.78 -33.07 20.14
C PRO A 56 33.74 -32.43 19.13
N LEU A 57 33.99 -31.13 19.29
CA LEU A 57 35.13 -30.45 18.67
C LEU A 57 36.39 -30.92 19.40
N ASP A 58 37.00 -31.98 18.87
CA ASP A 58 38.44 -32.17 18.98
C ASP A 58 39.10 -30.98 18.29
N THR A 59 39.41 -29.96 19.09
CA THR A 59 40.30 -28.89 18.68
C THR A 59 41.71 -29.45 18.71
N ASN A 60 42.30 -29.62 17.53
CA ASN A 60 43.71 -29.27 17.40
C ASN A 60 44.12 -28.91 15.97
N THR A 61 44.75 -27.73 15.91
CA THR A 61 45.85 -27.33 15.02
C THR A 61 45.59 -27.12 13.52
N ALA A 62 45.79 -25.85 13.13
CA ALA A 62 46.02 -25.40 11.77
C ALA A 62 47.31 -26.00 11.16
N PRO A 63 47.44 -26.04 9.83
CA PRO A 63 48.54 -26.69 9.14
C PRO A 63 49.67 -25.72 8.79
N SER A 64 50.92 -26.17 8.92
CA SER A 64 52.05 -25.59 8.20
C SER A 64 52.97 -26.69 7.66
N SER A 65 52.89 -26.82 6.33
CA SER A 65 53.95 -27.12 5.36
C SER A 65 54.93 -28.30 5.53
N SER A 66 55.01 -29.02 4.41
CA SER A 66 56.18 -29.55 3.69
C SER A 66 56.78 -30.90 4.09
N GLU A 67 56.67 -31.78 3.09
CA GLU A 67 57.72 -32.67 2.55
C GLU A 67 57.86 -34.09 3.13
N GLU A 68 57.37 -35.00 2.29
CA GLU A 68 58.03 -36.19 1.75
C GLU A 68 58.42 -37.39 2.62
N ALA A 69 58.22 -38.54 1.97
CA ALA A 69 58.87 -39.83 2.15
C ALA A 69 58.36 -40.77 3.26
N THR A 70 57.62 -41.78 2.78
CA THR A 70 57.73 -43.22 3.09
C THR A 70 57.73 -43.73 4.55
N GLN A 71 57.01 -44.85 4.70
CA GLN A 71 57.15 -45.91 5.72
C GLN A 71 56.42 -45.75 7.06
N GLY A 72 55.68 -46.82 7.36
CA GLY A 72 55.33 -47.28 8.69
C GLY A 72 54.14 -46.56 9.33
N SER A 73 53.42 -47.13 10.26
CA SER A 73 53.41 -48.48 10.83
C SER A 73 52.42 -48.37 11.99
N ASN A 74 51.66 -49.43 12.22
CA ASN A 74 51.39 -49.94 13.56
C ASN A 74 51.05 -48.89 14.64
N LEU A 75 49.79 -48.44 14.67
CA LEU A 75 49.20 -47.86 15.89
C LEU A 75 49.07 -48.87 17.05
N TRP A 76 49.48 -50.13 16.82
CA TRP A 76 49.72 -51.15 17.85
C TRP A 76 51.17 -51.18 18.40
N GLY A 77 52.05 -50.25 17.99
CA GLY A 77 53.49 -50.29 18.30
C GLY A 77 53.98 -49.53 19.55
N LEU A 78 53.15 -48.73 20.22
CA LEU A 78 53.59 -47.92 21.37
C LEU A 78 53.34 -48.57 22.75
N PHE A 79 52.89 -49.83 22.79
CA PHE A 79 52.60 -50.55 24.04
C PHE A 79 53.66 -51.57 24.48
N GLN A 80 54.84 -51.57 23.87
CA GLN A 80 55.96 -52.38 24.37
C GLN A 80 57.24 -51.56 24.39
N LEU A 81 57.63 -51.08 25.58
CA LEU A 81 58.99 -51.16 26.13
C LEU A 81 59.14 -50.23 27.34
N ARG A 82 58.70 -50.72 28.50
CA ARG A 82 59.45 -50.56 29.76
C ARG A 82 58.85 -51.48 30.83
N SER A 83 59.35 -52.71 30.90
CA SER A 83 59.40 -53.40 32.19
C SER A 83 60.50 -52.74 33.02
N PRO A 84 60.23 -52.44 34.30
CA PRO A 84 61.13 -52.89 35.35
C PRO A 84 60.48 -54.01 36.15
N PRO A 85 61.28 -54.95 36.66
CA PRO A 85 60.79 -56.12 37.37
C PRO A 85 60.41 -55.69 38.78
N ALA A 86 59.11 -55.71 39.07
CA ALA A 86 58.63 -55.73 40.44
C ALA A 86 57.44 -56.68 40.47
N GLN A 87 57.59 -57.72 41.28
CA GLN A 87 56.53 -58.60 41.73
C GLN A 87 55.39 -57.75 42.30
N HIS A 88 54.41 -57.44 41.49
CA HIS A 88 53.08 -57.07 41.95
C HIS A 88 52.20 -58.24 41.57
N SER A 89 51.72 -58.97 42.57
CA SER A 89 50.47 -59.70 42.45
C SER A 89 49.48 -58.72 41.83
N LEU A 90 49.07 -58.95 40.57
CA LEU A 90 47.77 -58.44 40.13
C LEU A 90 46.81 -59.10 41.11
N ASP A 91 46.36 -58.31 42.09
CA ASP A 91 45.36 -58.78 43.02
C ASP A 91 44.20 -59.30 42.17
N GLN A 92 43.65 -60.46 42.53
CA GLN A 92 42.45 -61.02 41.92
C GLN A 92 41.34 -59.95 41.81
N HIS A 93 41.40 -58.93 42.68
CA HIS A 93 40.59 -57.73 42.68
C HIS A 93 40.70 -56.88 41.39
N ASP A 94 41.87 -56.64 40.81
CA ASP A 94 42.04 -55.82 39.60
C ASP A 94 41.49 -56.52 38.35
N ILE A 95 41.68 -57.84 38.25
CA ILE A 95 41.11 -58.65 37.15
C ILE A 95 39.58 -58.66 37.24
N ASN A 96 39.03 -58.83 38.45
CA ASN A 96 37.59 -58.77 38.67
C ASN A 96 37.03 -57.37 38.38
N THR A 97 37.78 -56.31 38.67
CA THR A 97 37.40 -54.92 38.37
C THR A 97 37.35 -54.66 36.86
N ILE A 98 38.34 -55.15 36.11
CA ILE A 98 38.36 -55.03 34.63
C ILE A 98 37.21 -55.82 34.01
N LEU A 99 36.93 -57.04 34.48
CA LEU A 99 35.81 -57.85 34.00
C LEU A 99 34.45 -57.18 34.30
N ALA A 100 34.27 -56.64 35.51
CA ALA A 100 33.07 -55.90 35.87
C ALA A 100 32.85 -54.69 34.94
N LYS A 101 33.91 -53.93 34.66
CA LYS A 101 33.86 -52.77 33.78
C LYS A 101 33.61 -53.12 32.32
N ASN A 102 34.12 -54.27 31.85
CA ASN A 102 33.88 -54.76 30.50
C ASN A 102 32.42 -55.23 30.33
N ASN A 103 31.87 -55.91 31.34
CA ASN A 103 30.45 -56.24 31.38
C ASN A 103 29.57 -54.98 31.41
N GLU A 104 29.94 -53.97 32.19
CA GLU A 104 29.24 -52.68 32.23
C GLU A 104 29.27 -51.97 30.86
N LEU A 105 30.42 -51.93 30.19
CA LEU A 105 30.55 -51.35 28.85
C LEU A 105 29.73 -52.13 27.80
N GLN A 106 29.73 -53.46 27.86
CA GLN A 106 28.87 -54.27 26.99
C GLN A 106 27.38 -53.97 27.22
N GLN A 107 26.99 -53.77 28.48
CA GLN A 107 25.62 -53.40 28.83
C GLN A 107 25.28 -51.99 28.31
N GLN A 108 26.20 -51.03 28.41
CA GLN A 108 26.04 -49.69 27.86
C GLN A 108 25.92 -49.70 26.33
N ILE A 109 26.76 -50.47 25.63
CA ILE A 109 26.68 -50.64 24.17
C ILE A 109 25.31 -51.19 23.78
N ALA A 110 24.83 -52.24 24.44
CA ALA A 110 23.52 -52.81 24.18
C ALA A 110 22.38 -51.79 24.41
N THR A 111 22.47 -50.96 25.46
CA THR A 111 21.48 -49.89 25.68
C THR A 111 21.55 -48.80 24.61
N LEU A 112 22.75 -48.42 24.17
CA LEU A 112 22.93 -47.41 23.12
C LEU A 112 22.41 -47.91 21.77
N GLU A 113 22.66 -49.17 21.42
CA GLU A 113 22.11 -49.81 20.24
C GLU A 113 20.58 -49.82 20.28
N GLY A 114 19.98 -50.18 21.42
CA GLY A 114 18.53 -50.11 21.59
C GLY A 114 17.96 -48.69 21.45
N THR A 115 18.64 -47.68 22.00
CA THR A 115 18.21 -46.27 21.84
C THR A 115 18.35 -45.77 20.41
N LYS A 116 19.41 -46.18 19.70
CA LYS A 116 19.63 -45.85 18.30
C LYS A 116 18.53 -46.43 17.43
N ASP A 117 18.17 -47.70 17.63
CA ASP A 117 17.10 -48.35 16.88
C ASP A 117 15.74 -47.71 17.16
N SER A 118 15.48 -47.32 18.42
CA SER A 118 14.27 -46.57 18.79
C SER A 118 14.19 -45.21 18.10
N LEU A 119 15.27 -44.41 18.13
CA LEU A 119 15.33 -43.11 17.47
C LEU A 119 15.21 -43.22 15.95
N TRP A 120 15.80 -44.26 15.37
CA TRP A 120 15.69 -44.52 13.94
C TRP A 120 14.25 -44.85 13.52
N SER A 121 13.55 -45.64 14.33
CA SER A 121 12.13 -45.94 14.13
C SER A 121 11.27 -44.66 14.20
N GLU A 122 11.53 -43.80 15.19
CA GLU A 122 10.82 -42.52 15.36
C GLU A 122 11.10 -41.57 14.19
N TYR A 123 12.36 -41.48 13.73
CA TYR A 123 12.74 -40.68 12.57
C TYR A 123 12.02 -41.15 11.29
N CYS A 124 11.98 -42.46 11.04
CA CYS A 124 11.25 -43.01 9.90
C CYS A 124 9.76 -42.68 9.99
N SER A 125 9.14 -42.86 11.16
CA SER A 125 7.73 -42.54 11.36
C SER A 125 7.43 -41.05 11.16
N LEU A 126 8.28 -40.16 11.65
CA LEU A 126 8.10 -38.71 11.49
C LEU A 126 8.28 -38.28 10.04
N LYS A 127 9.23 -38.90 9.33
CA LYS A 127 9.45 -38.66 7.90
C LYS A 127 8.23 -39.08 7.08
N ASP A 128 7.67 -40.25 7.36
CA ASP A 128 6.45 -40.72 6.68
C ASP A 128 5.25 -39.79 6.94
N GLN A 129 5.12 -39.27 8.16
CA GLN A 129 4.11 -38.25 8.49
C GLN A 129 4.34 -36.96 7.71
N TYR A 130 5.58 -36.48 7.64
CA TYR A 130 5.93 -35.28 6.90
C TYR A 130 5.60 -35.41 5.40
N ASP A 131 6.00 -36.53 4.78
CA ASP A 131 5.73 -36.80 3.38
C ASP A 131 4.21 -36.92 3.11
N SER A 132 3.45 -37.53 4.05
CA SER A 132 1.99 -37.57 3.98
C SER A 132 1.37 -36.17 4.01
N THR A 133 1.78 -35.32 4.95
CA THR A 133 1.25 -33.95 5.06
C THR A 133 1.60 -33.08 3.85
N LEU A 134 2.77 -33.27 3.24
CA LEU A 134 3.14 -32.59 2.01
C LEU A 134 2.24 -33.01 0.84
N SER A 135 1.90 -34.30 0.74
CA SER A 135 0.97 -34.81 -0.26
C SER A 135 -0.43 -34.23 -0.07
N GLU A 136 -0.94 -34.23 1.16
CA GLU A 136 -2.25 -33.64 1.50
C GLU A 136 -2.32 -32.15 1.15
N LEU A 137 -1.27 -31.39 1.46
CA LEU A 137 -1.18 -29.97 1.12
C LEU A 137 -1.17 -29.74 -0.40
N ALA A 138 -0.49 -30.60 -1.16
CA ALA A 138 -0.49 -30.52 -2.62
C ALA A 138 -1.88 -30.80 -3.20
N GLU A 139 -2.59 -31.79 -2.66
CA GLU A 139 -3.97 -32.11 -3.05
C GLU A 139 -4.94 -30.98 -2.71
N GLU A 140 -4.83 -30.38 -1.52
CA GLU A 140 -5.65 -29.23 -1.15
C GLU A 140 -5.42 -28.03 -2.07
N LYS A 141 -4.17 -27.74 -2.44
CA LYS A 141 -3.87 -26.67 -3.40
C LYS A 141 -4.54 -26.90 -4.76
N VAL A 142 -4.54 -28.14 -5.25
CA VAL A 142 -5.25 -28.51 -6.49
C VAL A 142 -6.75 -28.33 -6.34
N LYS A 143 -7.34 -28.77 -5.21
CA LYS A 143 -8.78 -28.58 -4.94
C LYS A 143 -9.16 -27.11 -4.84
N ILE A 144 -8.34 -26.28 -4.20
CA ILE A 144 -8.55 -24.82 -4.12
C ILE A 144 -8.55 -24.22 -5.53
N ALA A 145 -7.55 -24.53 -6.36
CA ALA A 145 -7.49 -24.04 -7.74
C ALA A 145 -8.71 -24.50 -8.58
N GLU A 146 -9.17 -25.74 -8.39
CA GLU A 146 -10.38 -26.25 -9.06
C GLU A 146 -11.66 -25.52 -8.59
N LEU A 147 -11.79 -25.27 -7.29
CA LEU A 147 -12.90 -24.53 -6.70
C LEU A 147 -12.91 -23.05 -7.12
N GLU A 148 -11.73 -22.44 -7.23
CA GLU A 148 -11.56 -21.09 -7.77
C GLU A 148 -12.02 -21.04 -9.23
N SER A 149 -11.59 -21.99 -10.06
CA SER A 149 -12.03 -22.12 -11.45
C SER A 149 -13.55 -22.32 -11.58
N LYS A 150 -14.14 -23.19 -10.75
CA LYS A 150 -15.60 -23.40 -10.71
C LYS A 150 -16.33 -22.13 -10.30
N THR A 151 -15.81 -21.40 -9.32
CA THR A 151 -16.36 -20.13 -8.84
C THR A 151 -16.27 -19.05 -9.91
N GLN A 152 -15.15 -18.96 -10.63
CA GLN A 152 -14.96 -18.07 -11.78
C GLN A 152 -16.03 -18.36 -12.86
N THR A 153 -16.27 -19.63 -13.14
CA THR A 153 -17.27 -20.08 -14.12
C THR A 153 -18.69 -19.72 -13.68
N LEU A 154 -19.04 -19.95 -12.41
CA LEU A 154 -20.34 -19.57 -11.85
C LEU A 154 -20.54 -18.05 -11.84
N ARG A 155 -19.51 -17.27 -11.53
CA ARG A 155 -19.55 -15.81 -11.64
C ARG A 155 -19.79 -15.35 -13.07
N ALA A 156 -19.12 -15.96 -14.05
CA ALA A 156 -19.34 -15.66 -15.46
C ALA A 156 -20.76 -15.99 -15.94
N MET A 157 -21.43 -16.98 -15.33
CA MET A 157 -22.85 -17.29 -15.62
C MET A 157 -23.82 -16.33 -14.92
N LEU A 158 -23.52 -15.89 -13.69
CA LEU A 158 -24.39 -15.03 -12.88
C LEU A 158 -24.29 -13.55 -13.25
N ILE A 159 -23.14 -13.11 -13.74
CA ILE A 159 -22.91 -11.75 -14.23
C ILE A 159 -23.17 -11.79 -15.74
N PRO A 160 -24.38 -11.47 -16.23
CA PRO A 160 -24.65 -11.48 -17.66
C PRO A 160 -23.66 -10.59 -18.39
N ALA A 161 -23.23 -11.01 -19.58
CA ALA A 161 -22.35 -10.28 -20.50
C ALA A 161 -23.00 -9.00 -21.08
N ASN A 162 -23.81 -8.31 -20.29
CA ASN A 162 -24.21 -6.93 -20.52
C ASN A 162 -23.02 -6.01 -20.17
N GLU A 163 -21.83 -6.39 -20.62
CA GLU A 163 -20.64 -5.57 -20.50
C GLU A 163 -20.81 -4.45 -21.50
N THR A 164 -21.17 -3.27 -21.01
CA THR A 164 -20.91 -2.05 -21.75
C THR A 164 -19.39 -1.97 -21.83
N GLN A 165 -18.79 -2.58 -22.86
CA GLN A 165 -17.38 -2.41 -23.19
C GLN A 165 -17.18 -0.93 -23.44
N LEU A 166 -16.79 -0.24 -22.37
CA LEU A 166 -16.51 1.17 -22.41
C LEU A 166 -15.24 1.35 -23.25
N SER A 167 -15.38 2.03 -24.39
CA SER A 167 -14.24 2.31 -25.25
C SER A 167 -13.27 3.25 -24.55
N ASP A 168 -11.99 2.89 -24.51
CA ASP A 168 -10.93 3.75 -23.98
C ASP A 168 -10.99 5.15 -24.61
N GLY A 169 -11.33 5.24 -25.90
CA GLY A 169 -11.49 6.50 -26.61
C GLY A 169 -12.62 7.39 -26.09
N GLU A 170 -13.71 6.81 -25.58
CA GLU A 170 -14.79 7.60 -24.95
C GLU A 170 -14.33 8.19 -23.61
N VAL A 171 -13.62 7.38 -22.80
CA VAL A 171 -13.09 7.83 -21.50
C VAL A 171 -12.06 8.94 -21.70
N ILE A 172 -11.12 8.74 -22.62
CA ILE A 172 -10.11 9.75 -23.00
C ILE A 172 -10.82 11.02 -23.50
N GLY A 173 -11.75 10.90 -24.44
CA GLY A 173 -12.48 12.06 -24.98
C GLY A 173 -13.22 12.88 -23.92
N ARG A 174 -13.87 12.22 -22.95
CA ARG A 174 -14.54 12.89 -21.83
C ARG A 174 -13.54 13.52 -20.86
N PHE A 175 -12.42 12.85 -20.59
CA PHE A 175 -11.36 13.35 -19.73
C PHE A 175 -10.66 14.59 -20.32
N THR A 176 -10.24 14.54 -21.59
CA THR A 176 -9.64 15.69 -22.30
C THR A 176 -10.63 16.84 -22.47
N SER A 177 -11.93 16.55 -22.67
CA SER A 177 -12.99 17.57 -22.65
C SER A 177 -13.07 18.28 -21.30
N LEU A 178 -12.98 17.54 -20.18
CA LEU A 178 -12.95 18.13 -18.84
C LEU A 178 -11.79 19.13 -18.69
N HIS A 179 -10.58 18.77 -19.15
CA HIS A 179 -9.41 19.66 -19.13
C HIS A 179 -9.66 20.95 -19.91
N SER A 180 -10.19 20.81 -21.13
CA SER A 180 -10.50 21.93 -22.01
C SER A 180 -11.56 22.87 -21.39
N GLN A 181 -12.56 22.30 -20.74
CA GLN A 181 -13.59 23.07 -20.03
C GLN A 181 -13.02 23.83 -18.82
N ILE A 182 -12.14 23.21 -18.03
CA ILE A 182 -11.45 23.87 -16.91
C ILE A 182 -10.58 25.04 -17.42
N LEU A 183 -9.82 24.83 -18.51
CA LEU A 183 -9.03 25.88 -19.14
C LEU A 183 -9.92 27.05 -19.59
N LYS A 184 -11.04 26.75 -20.24
CA LYS A 184 -12.03 27.76 -20.66
C LYS A 184 -12.57 28.53 -19.45
N LEU A 185 -12.98 27.83 -18.40
CA LEU A 185 -13.52 28.42 -17.17
C LEU A 185 -12.56 29.45 -16.57
N VAL A 186 -11.28 29.07 -16.41
CA VAL A 186 -10.26 29.94 -15.85
C VAL A 186 -10.06 31.19 -16.71
N LYS A 187 -9.94 31.02 -18.04
CA LYS A 187 -9.69 32.13 -18.97
C LYS A 187 -10.85 33.13 -19.05
N THR A 188 -12.10 32.65 -18.97
CA THR A 188 -13.28 33.50 -19.22
C THR A 188 -13.90 34.12 -17.98
N THR A 189 -13.63 33.58 -16.78
CA THR A 189 -14.40 33.92 -15.57
C THR A 189 -13.72 34.99 -14.73
N TRP A 190 -12.49 34.75 -14.27
CA TRP A 190 -11.81 35.57 -13.28
C TRP A 190 -10.83 36.57 -13.92
N ARG A 191 -10.68 37.73 -13.28
CA ARG A 191 -9.60 38.70 -13.52
C ARG A 191 -8.36 38.26 -12.74
N ARG A 192 -7.19 38.36 -13.37
CA ARG A 192 -5.94 37.75 -12.86
C ARG A 192 -5.17 38.68 -11.93
N ASP A 193 -5.43 39.97 -12.05
CA ASP A 193 -4.69 41.10 -11.54
C ASP A 193 -5.39 41.80 -10.36
N VAL A 194 -6.66 41.44 -10.10
CA VAL A 194 -7.47 42.10 -9.08
C VAL A 194 -8.00 41.08 -8.08
N LEU A 195 -7.36 41.05 -6.91
CA LEU A 195 -7.96 40.48 -5.71
C LEU A 195 -8.96 41.48 -5.15
N LYS A 196 -10.12 40.99 -4.71
CA LYS A 196 -11.13 41.85 -4.09
C LYS A 196 -10.57 42.48 -2.81
N PRO A 197 -10.68 43.82 -2.63
CA PRO A 197 -10.17 44.48 -1.45
C PRO A 197 -10.90 44.00 -0.19
N GLY A 198 -10.15 43.77 0.90
CA GLY A 198 -10.69 43.40 2.20
C GLY A 198 -11.04 41.91 2.39
N VAL A 199 -10.77 41.05 1.40
CA VAL A 199 -11.01 39.60 1.56
C VAL A 199 -9.95 38.98 2.46
N ARG A 200 -10.38 38.36 3.57
CA ARG A 200 -9.53 37.49 4.38
C ARG A 200 -9.34 36.17 3.64
N LEU A 201 -8.10 35.85 3.29
CA LEU A 201 -7.76 34.58 2.67
C LEU A 201 -7.80 33.46 3.70
N THR A 202 -8.35 32.31 3.33
CA THR A 202 -8.17 31.07 4.08
C THR A 202 -6.72 30.59 3.96
N ASP A 203 -6.28 29.70 4.85
CA ASP A 203 -4.93 29.14 4.80
C ASP A 203 -4.60 28.48 3.47
N GLU A 204 -5.58 27.79 2.87
CA GLU A 204 -5.42 27.16 1.54
C GLU A 204 -5.29 28.20 0.42
N GLN A 205 -6.11 29.26 0.48
CA GLN A 205 -6.02 30.38 -0.47
C GLN A 205 -4.69 31.12 -0.32
N ALA A 206 -4.21 31.31 0.92
CA ALA A 206 -2.92 31.93 1.21
C ALA A 206 -1.76 31.06 0.71
N LYS A 207 -1.82 29.74 0.84
CA LYS A 207 -0.82 28.82 0.25
C LYS A 207 -0.79 28.90 -1.28
N LEU A 208 -1.95 29.03 -1.92
CA LEU A 208 -2.05 29.17 -3.37
C LEU A 208 -1.53 30.53 -3.85
N LEU A 209 -1.91 31.61 -3.15
CA LEU A 209 -1.68 32.99 -3.56
C LEU A 209 -0.40 33.61 -3.02
N GLY A 210 0.20 33.05 -1.96
CA GLY A 210 1.40 33.58 -1.31
C GLY A 210 2.51 33.93 -2.30
N PRO A 211 2.86 33.03 -3.24
CA PRO A 211 3.85 33.35 -4.27
C PRO A 211 3.46 34.52 -5.19
N TYR A 212 2.18 34.82 -5.39
CA TYR A 212 1.74 35.96 -6.22
C TYR A 212 1.70 37.26 -5.42
N ILE A 213 1.19 37.20 -4.19
CA ILE A 213 1.10 38.37 -3.29
C ILE A 213 2.51 38.87 -2.95
N ASP A 214 3.45 37.96 -2.75
CA ASP A 214 4.86 38.30 -2.49
C ASP A 214 5.61 38.81 -3.74
N GLY A 215 4.94 38.98 -4.89
CA GLY A 215 5.56 39.35 -6.16
C GLY A 215 6.53 38.30 -6.71
N LYS A 216 6.46 37.06 -6.19
CA LYS A 216 7.37 35.98 -6.54
C LYS A 216 7.00 35.29 -7.86
N VAL A 217 5.75 35.33 -8.28
CA VAL A 217 5.29 34.63 -9.49
C VAL A 217 4.55 35.61 -10.39
N ASP A 218 4.92 35.62 -11.66
CA ASP A 218 4.26 36.42 -12.69
C ASP A 218 2.79 35.97 -12.86
N VAL A 219 1.89 36.94 -12.99
CA VAL A 219 0.45 36.76 -13.21
C VAL A 219 0.16 35.85 -14.40
N LYS A 220 1.07 35.78 -15.39
CA LYS A 220 0.93 34.86 -16.53
C LYS A 220 0.86 33.37 -16.14
N TYR A 221 1.38 33.00 -14.98
CA TYR A 221 1.35 31.61 -14.47
C TYR A 221 0.12 31.28 -13.63
N LEU A 222 -0.69 32.29 -13.29
CA LEU A 222 -1.86 32.13 -12.42
C LEU A 222 -2.87 31.16 -13.01
N ASP A 223 -3.11 31.23 -14.32
CA ASP A 223 -4.08 30.35 -15.01
C ASP A 223 -3.80 28.87 -14.76
N ASN A 224 -2.54 28.44 -14.88
CA ASN A 224 -2.16 27.05 -14.68
C ASN A 224 -2.31 26.60 -13.22
N ARG A 225 -2.16 27.52 -12.26
CA ARG A 225 -2.40 27.22 -10.84
C ARG A 225 -3.89 27.16 -10.50
N LEU A 226 -4.71 28.03 -11.10
CA LEU A 226 -6.16 27.96 -10.96
C LEU A 226 -6.71 26.65 -11.57
N ARG A 227 -6.23 26.29 -12.77
CA ARG A 227 -6.52 24.99 -13.42
C ARG A 227 -6.19 23.82 -12.49
N ARG A 228 -4.98 23.81 -11.93
CA ARG A 228 -4.53 22.80 -10.96
C ARG A 228 -5.48 22.66 -9.78
N VAL A 229 -5.86 23.77 -9.15
CA VAL A 229 -6.74 23.74 -7.96
C VAL A 229 -8.11 23.17 -8.32
N ILE A 230 -8.73 23.66 -9.41
CA ILE A 230 -10.01 23.15 -9.88
C ILE A 230 -9.91 21.64 -10.15
N PHE A 231 -8.88 21.22 -10.88
CA PHE A 231 -8.68 19.82 -11.21
C PHE A 231 -8.48 18.95 -9.96
N ILE A 232 -7.64 19.37 -9.00
CA ILE A 232 -7.41 18.61 -7.76
C ILE A 232 -8.71 18.46 -6.97
N TYR A 233 -9.53 19.50 -6.85
CA TYR A 233 -10.82 19.41 -6.16
C TYR A 233 -11.78 18.46 -6.88
N VAL A 234 -11.92 18.61 -8.20
CA VAL A 234 -12.79 17.73 -8.99
C VAL A 234 -12.32 16.28 -8.92
N LYS A 235 -11.01 16.05 -9.03
CA LYS A 235 -10.39 14.73 -8.89
C LYS A 235 -10.67 14.10 -7.55
N THR A 236 -10.29 14.78 -6.46
CA THR A 236 -10.34 14.22 -5.10
C THR A 236 -11.78 14.05 -4.60
N ARG A 237 -12.68 14.99 -4.95
CA ARG A 237 -14.04 15.00 -4.43
C ARG A 237 -15.05 14.30 -5.33
N ILE A 238 -14.81 14.26 -6.65
CA ILE A 238 -15.74 13.66 -7.63
C ILE A 238 -15.12 12.43 -8.29
N LEU A 239 -14.02 12.56 -9.05
CA LEU A 239 -13.54 11.48 -9.92
C LEU A 239 -13.00 10.27 -9.16
N ASN A 240 -12.37 10.48 -8.01
CA ASN A 240 -11.84 9.42 -7.15
C ASN A 240 -12.88 8.95 -6.10
N ALA A 241 -14.09 9.51 -6.11
CA ALA A 241 -15.10 9.15 -5.13
C ALA A 241 -15.67 7.75 -5.42
N ARG A 242 -15.65 6.87 -4.41
CA ARG A 242 -16.33 5.59 -4.48
C ARG A 242 -17.83 5.74 -4.21
N THR A 243 -18.56 6.32 -5.17
CA THR A 243 -20.00 6.59 -5.08
C THR A 243 -20.79 5.72 -6.04
N TYR A 244 -22.04 5.43 -5.67
CA TYR A 244 -23.06 4.72 -6.45
C TYR A 244 -24.19 5.66 -6.89
N ALA A 245 -24.08 6.96 -6.56
CA ALA A 245 -25.02 8.00 -6.95
C ALA A 245 -26.46 7.78 -6.45
N LEU A 246 -26.64 7.12 -5.30
CA LEU A 246 -27.97 6.88 -4.74
C LEU A 246 -28.70 8.20 -4.41
N GLY A 247 -30.03 8.17 -4.46
CA GLY A 247 -30.89 9.33 -4.17
C GLY A 247 -30.69 9.96 -2.79
N GLU A 248 -31.23 11.17 -2.57
CA GLU A 248 -31.00 11.95 -1.34
C GLU A 248 -31.42 11.23 -0.04
N GLY A 249 -32.44 10.36 -0.10
CA GLY A 249 -32.86 9.53 1.03
C GLY A 249 -31.93 8.34 1.34
N LEU A 250 -30.95 8.06 0.48
CA LEU A 250 -30.06 6.90 0.56
C LEU A 250 -28.58 7.30 0.69
N THR A 251 -28.32 8.52 1.12
CA THR A 251 -26.96 9.09 1.18
C THR A 251 -26.04 8.34 2.13
N ARG A 252 -26.54 7.95 3.30
CA ARG A 252 -25.82 7.09 4.23
C ARG A 252 -25.46 5.74 3.62
N TRP A 253 -26.36 5.15 2.84
CA TRP A 253 -26.10 3.88 2.14
C TRP A 253 -25.04 4.05 1.05
N ASP A 254 -25.06 5.16 0.30
CA ASP A 254 -24.05 5.47 -0.72
C ASP A 254 -22.64 5.57 -0.09
N GLU A 255 -22.55 6.25 1.05
CA GLU A 255 -21.30 6.37 1.82
C GLU A 255 -20.85 5.01 2.36
N GLN A 256 -21.75 4.23 2.98
CA GLN A 256 -21.42 2.90 3.49
C GLN A 256 -20.98 1.92 2.41
N LEU A 257 -21.56 1.97 1.21
CA LEU A 257 -21.12 1.15 0.08
C LEU A 257 -19.71 1.57 -0.39
N GLY A 258 -19.43 2.87 -0.42
CA GLY A 258 -18.09 3.39 -0.69
C GLY A 258 -17.07 2.92 0.35
N ASP A 259 -17.39 3.06 1.63
CA ASP A 259 -16.53 2.65 2.75
C ASP A 259 -16.28 1.14 2.76
N PHE A 260 -17.30 0.35 2.39
CA PHE A 260 -17.15 -1.10 2.25
C PHE A 260 -16.22 -1.46 1.08
N GLU A 261 -16.33 -0.80 -0.07
CA GLU A 261 -15.38 -0.98 -1.17
C GLU A 261 -13.95 -0.61 -0.73
N ASP A 262 -13.79 0.54 -0.08
CA ASP A 262 -12.54 1.00 0.53
C ASP A 262 -11.92 -0.06 1.46
N LEU A 263 -12.75 -0.69 2.29
CA LEU A 263 -12.32 -1.74 3.22
C LEU A 263 -11.87 -3.00 2.46
N MET A 264 -12.61 -3.42 1.44
CA MET A 264 -12.23 -4.57 0.61
C MET A 264 -10.88 -4.36 -0.07
N TRP A 265 -10.64 -3.17 -0.65
CA TRP A 265 -9.35 -2.83 -1.25
C TRP A 265 -8.18 -2.84 -0.26
N LYS A 266 -8.45 -2.59 1.03
CA LYS A 266 -7.43 -2.58 2.09
C LYS A 266 -7.17 -3.96 2.70
N LYS A 267 -8.17 -4.84 2.72
CA LYS A 267 -8.15 -6.08 3.49
C LYS A 267 -8.00 -7.33 2.64
N LEU A 268 -8.40 -7.28 1.37
CA LEU A 268 -8.23 -8.41 0.47
C LEU A 268 -6.83 -8.43 -0.14
N PRO A 269 -6.21 -9.61 -0.30
CA PRO A 269 -5.02 -9.78 -1.13
C PRO A 269 -5.24 -9.23 -2.55
N LYS A 270 -4.15 -8.77 -3.19
CA LYS A 270 -4.19 -8.16 -4.53
C LYS A 270 -4.82 -9.08 -5.58
N ASP A 271 -4.57 -10.36 -5.42
CA ASP A 271 -5.01 -11.48 -6.25
C ASP A 271 -6.54 -11.55 -6.31
N HIS A 272 -7.22 -11.03 -5.28
CA HIS A 272 -8.68 -10.99 -5.18
C HIS A 272 -9.30 -9.65 -5.59
N HIS A 273 -8.50 -8.65 -6.01
CA HIS A 273 -9.03 -7.35 -6.41
C HIS A 273 -10.00 -7.43 -7.61
N GLY A 274 -9.88 -8.44 -8.48
CA GLY A 274 -10.88 -8.71 -9.52
C GLY A 274 -12.29 -8.95 -8.95
N SER A 275 -12.39 -9.61 -7.79
CA SER A 275 -13.68 -9.82 -7.09
C SER A 275 -14.30 -8.50 -6.59
N ILE A 276 -13.48 -7.51 -6.27
CA ILE A 276 -13.95 -6.18 -5.85
C ILE A 276 -14.60 -5.47 -7.04
N ILE A 277 -14.02 -5.61 -8.23
CA ILE A 277 -14.58 -5.06 -9.47
C ILE A 277 -15.92 -5.74 -9.79
N ASP A 278 -15.98 -7.08 -9.71
CA ASP A 278 -17.22 -7.84 -9.92
C ASP A 278 -18.32 -7.37 -8.96
N TRP A 279 -17.98 -7.25 -7.68
CA TRP A 279 -18.87 -6.76 -6.64
C TRP A 279 -19.34 -5.33 -6.96
N ARG A 280 -18.42 -4.43 -7.31
CA ARG A 280 -18.74 -3.03 -7.65
C ARG A 280 -19.74 -2.96 -8.80
N ILE A 281 -19.52 -3.72 -9.87
CA ILE A 281 -20.40 -3.78 -11.05
C ILE A 281 -21.76 -4.37 -10.66
N ALA A 282 -21.80 -5.47 -9.90
CA ALA A 282 -23.04 -6.08 -9.44
C ALA A 282 -23.85 -5.11 -8.56
N THR A 283 -23.21 -4.44 -7.60
CA THR A 283 -23.83 -3.40 -6.76
C THR A 283 -24.31 -2.23 -7.60
N MET A 284 -23.53 -1.79 -8.57
CA MET A 284 -23.94 -0.78 -9.53
C MET A 284 -25.22 -1.22 -10.25
N ASN A 285 -25.24 -2.39 -10.87
CA ASN A 285 -26.41 -2.88 -11.60
C ASN A 285 -27.65 -2.98 -10.70
N ALA A 286 -27.50 -3.54 -9.49
CA ALA A 286 -28.58 -3.67 -8.51
C ALA A 286 -29.16 -2.33 -8.05
N THR A 287 -28.35 -1.27 -8.02
CA THR A 287 -28.76 0.05 -7.55
C THR A 287 -29.22 1.00 -8.66
N THR A 288 -29.22 0.58 -9.93
CA THR A 288 -29.52 1.44 -11.09
C THR A 288 -30.82 2.25 -10.94
N GLY A 289 -31.90 1.62 -10.47
CA GLY A 289 -33.20 2.29 -10.26
C GLY A 289 -33.22 3.32 -9.11
N LEU A 290 -32.20 3.31 -8.25
CA LEU A 290 -32.09 4.17 -7.07
C LEU A 290 -31.15 5.37 -7.29
N ARG A 291 -30.53 5.50 -8.48
CA ARG A 291 -29.48 6.49 -8.78
C ARG A 291 -29.99 7.90 -9.08
N GLN A 292 -30.87 8.42 -8.25
CA GLN A 292 -31.42 9.78 -8.40
C GLN A 292 -30.46 10.88 -7.91
N GLY A 293 -29.36 10.52 -7.23
CA GLY A 293 -28.43 11.45 -6.59
C GLY A 293 -27.14 11.75 -7.37
N LYS A 294 -27.07 11.40 -8.66
CA LYS A 294 -25.89 11.55 -9.54
C LYS A 294 -25.13 12.86 -9.39
N TYR A 295 -25.85 13.98 -9.27
CA TYR A 295 -25.25 15.32 -9.23
C TYR A 295 -25.19 15.95 -7.84
N ARG A 296 -25.51 15.23 -6.75
CA ARG A 296 -25.46 15.81 -5.39
C ARG A 296 -24.03 16.25 -5.03
N ARG A 297 -23.08 15.33 -5.17
CA ARG A 297 -21.66 15.56 -4.89
C ARG A 297 -21.08 16.62 -5.81
N ALA A 298 -21.44 16.58 -7.11
CA ALA A 298 -21.09 17.61 -8.08
C ALA A 298 -21.53 19.02 -7.65
N ARG A 299 -22.78 19.18 -7.21
CA ARG A 299 -23.32 20.46 -6.70
C ARG A 299 -22.59 20.96 -5.45
N ILE A 300 -22.24 20.08 -4.51
CA ILE A 300 -21.46 20.46 -3.31
C ILE A 300 -20.07 20.97 -3.71
N VAL A 301 -19.39 20.27 -4.61
CA VAL A 301 -18.05 20.62 -5.09
C VAL A 301 -18.08 21.91 -5.90
N GLN A 302 -19.07 22.10 -6.77
CA GLN A 302 -19.27 23.34 -7.52
C GLN A 302 -19.39 24.54 -6.58
N ARG A 303 -20.25 24.48 -5.55
CA ARG A 303 -20.39 25.58 -4.57
C ARG A 303 -19.09 25.85 -3.83
N SER A 304 -18.41 24.79 -3.39
CA SER A 304 -17.15 24.89 -2.65
C SER A 304 -16.07 25.55 -3.50
N LEU A 305 -15.95 25.17 -4.77
CA LEU A 305 -15.02 25.77 -5.72
C LEU A 305 -15.36 27.24 -6.01
N TRP A 306 -16.63 27.56 -6.21
CA TRP A 306 -17.06 28.94 -6.44
C TRP A 306 -16.75 29.84 -5.25
N GLN A 307 -17.03 29.36 -4.03
CA GLN A 307 -16.68 30.05 -2.80
C GLN A 307 -15.17 30.14 -2.61
N PHE A 308 -14.41 29.10 -2.95
CA PHE A 308 -12.96 29.12 -2.89
C PHE A 308 -12.38 30.22 -3.80
N PHE A 309 -12.95 30.44 -4.99
CA PHE A 309 -12.48 31.47 -5.92
C PHE A 309 -13.12 32.85 -5.74
N GLN A 310 -13.91 33.05 -4.67
CA GLN A 310 -14.61 34.32 -4.45
C GLN A 310 -13.67 35.51 -4.22
N MET A 311 -12.38 35.25 -3.89
CA MET A 311 -11.36 36.29 -3.69
C MET A 311 -10.95 36.99 -4.99
N PHE A 312 -11.20 36.38 -6.15
CA PHE A 312 -10.97 37.01 -7.45
C PHE A 312 -12.20 37.81 -7.90
N GLU A 313 -11.96 38.94 -8.55
CA GLU A 313 -13.00 39.63 -9.29
C GLU A 313 -13.37 38.86 -10.56
N THR A 314 -14.65 38.87 -10.91
CA THR A 314 -15.10 38.36 -12.21
C THR A 314 -14.89 39.43 -13.28
N ARG A 315 -14.68 39.01 -14.52
CA ARG A 315 -14.46 39.96 -15.64
C ARG A 315 -15.66 40.87 -15.86
N THR A 316 -16.85 40.30 -15.82
CA THR A 316 -18.15 40.95 -15.96
C THR A 316 -19.20 40.13 -15.18
N ASP A 317 -20.40 40.69 -14.97
CA ASP A 317 -21.53 39.92 -14.40
C ASP A 317 -21.93 38.74 -15.28
N LYS A 318 -21.88 38.93 -16.62
CA LYS A 318 -22.10 37.85 -17.58
C LYS A 318 -21.06 36.72 -17.42
N SER A 319 -19.80 37.07 -17.19
CA SER A 319 -18.73 36.09 -16.90
C SER A 319 -18.97 35.35 -15.60
N ALA A 320 -19.56 35.99 -14.59
CA ALA A 320 -19.92 35.33 -13.34
C ALA A 320 -20.99 34.25 -13.57
N THR A 321 -22.09 34.61 -14.25
CA THR A 321 -23.18 33.66 -14.55
C THR A 321 -22.71 32.51 -15.45
N GLU A 322 -21.97 32.82 -16.53
CA GLU A 322 -21.46 31.80 -17.44
C GLU A 322 -20.39 30.93 -16.77
N GLY A 323 -19.53 31.53 -15.92
CA GLY A 323 -18.55 30.80 -15.13
C GLY A 323 -19.20 29.81 -14.17
N ALA A 324 -20.27 30.23 -13.47
CA ALA A 324 -21.02 29.36 -12.57
C ALA A 324 -21.67 28.17 -13.32
N ARG A 325 -22.24 28.44 -14.50
CA ARG A 325 -22.83 27.42 -15.38
C ARG A 325 -21.79 26.46 -15.94
N LEU A 326 -20.63 26.97 -16.36
CA LEU A 326 -19.54 26.14 -16.86
C LEU A 326 -18.92 25.28 -15.75
N LEU A 327 -18.80 25.82 -14.54
CA LEU A 327 -18.35 25.06 -13.37
C LEU A 327 -19.35 23.95 -13.00
N GLU A 328 -20.65 24.23 -13.04
CA GLU A 328 -21.69 23.21 -12.86
C GLU A 328 -21.54 22.09 -13.89
N LYS A 329 -21.38 22.46 -15.17
CA LYS A 329 -21.16 21.50 -16.25
C LYS A 329 -19.91 20.64 -16.00
N ILE A 330 -18.77 21.25 -15.64
CA ILE A 330 -17.53 20.52 -15.32
C ILE A 330 -17.76 19.51 -14.20
N CYS A 331 -18.43 19.91 -13.12
CA CYS A 331 -18.69 19.01 -11.99
C CYS A 331 -19.66 17.88 -12.36
N ASN A 332 -20.67 18.15 -13.19
CA ASN A 332 -21.61 17.14 -13.67
C ASN A 332 -20.94 16.17 -14.66
N ASP A 333 -20.19 16.67 -15.63
CA ASP A 333 -19.42 15.87 -16.59
C ASP A 333 -18.39 14.98 -15.86
N ALA A 334 -17.78 15.48 -14.78
CA ALA A 334 -16.90 14.68 -13.92
C ALA A 334 -17.64 13.57 -13.14
N ALA A 335 -18.85 13.85 -12.65
CA ALA A 335 -19.67 12.83 -11.98
C ALA A 335 -20.11 11.73 -12.96
N ASP A 336 -20.45 12.12 -14.19
CA ASP A 336 -20.76 11.22 -15.29
C ASP A 336 -19.57 10.33 -15.64
N LEU A 337 -18.39 10.94 -15.82
CA LEU A 337 -17.15 10.23 -16.10
C LEU A 337 -16.79 9.26 -14.97
N ASN A 338 -16.93 9.67 -13.70
CA ASN A 338 -16.69 8.77 -12.57
C ASN A 338 -17.60 7.54 -12.62
N LEU A 339 -18.92 7.74 -12.71
CA LEU A 339 -19.86 6.61 -12.76
C LEU A 339 -19.60 5.70 -13.95
N MET A 340 -19.27 6.28 -15.11
CA MET A 340 -18.91 5.55 -16.31
C MET A 340 -17.66 4.68 -16.08
N MET A 341 -16.57 5.26 -15.57
CA MET A 341 -15.33 4.54 -15.25
C MET A 341 -15.56 3.44 -14.21
N ARG A 342 -16.36 3.69 -13.17
CA ARG A 342 -16.67 2.71 -12.12
C ARG A 342 -17.57 1.57 -12.60
N ASN A 343 -18.42 1.82 -13.60
CA ASN A 343 -19.27 0.79 -14.20
C ASN A 343 -18.52 -0.09 -15.21
N ALA A 344 -17.28 0.25 -15.54
CA ALA A 344 -16.44 -0.53 -16.43
C ALA A 344 -15.78 -1.73 -15.70
N LYS A 345 -15.48 -2.76 -16.49
CA LYS A 345 -14.75 -3.95 -16.06
C LYS A 345 -13.28 -3.67 -15.78
N ASP A 346 -12.67 -2.81 -16.57
CA ASP A 346 -11.31 -2.34 -16.29
C ASP A 346 -11.33 -1.30 -15.17
N GLU A 347 -10.28 -1.26 -14.36
CA GLU A 347 -10.11 -0.23 -13.35
C GLU A 347 -9.46 1.00 -13.97
N TYR A 348 -10.24 2.07 -14.12
CA TYR A 348 -9.71 3.39 -14.49
C TYR A 348 -9.38 4.18 -13.24
N LEU A 349 -8.24 4.85 -13.25
CA LEU A 349 -7.77 5.68 -12.16
C LEU A 349 -7.13 6.97 -12.67
N ILE A 350 -7.21 8.01 -11.86
CA ILE A 350 -6.54 9.29 -12.15
C ILE A 350 -5.40 9.46 -11.16
N ALA A 351 -4.17 9.36 -11.64
CA ALA A 351 -2.97 9.45 -10.82
C ALA A 351 -2.57 10.92 -10.62
N ALA A 352 -2.33 11.32 -9.36
CA ALA A 352 -1.86 12.68 -9.03
C ALA A 352 -0.33 12.83 -9.00
N LEU A 353 0.41 11.72 -9.16
CA LEU A 353 1.87 11.63 -9.27
C LEU A 353 2.65 12.67 -8.42
N PRO A 354 2.44 12.76 -7.09
CA PRO A 354 3.08 13.81 -6.27
C PRO A 354 4.61 13.66 -6.19
N HIS A 355 5.15 12.46 -6.37
CA HIS A 355 6.56 12.13 -6.25
C HIS A 355 7.44 12.71 -7.38
N ILE A 356 6.85 13.08 -8.52
CA ILE A 356 7.61 13.63 -9.66
C ILE A 356 7.97 15.10 -9.46
N VAL A 357 7.29 15.80 -8.54
CA VAL A 357 7.51 17.24 -8.33
C VAL A 357 8.92 17.44 -7.79
N GLY A 358 9.71 18.24 -8.51
CA GLY A 358 11.13 18.48 -8.24
C GLY A 358 12.07 17.52 -8.97
N GLN A 359 11.56 16.50 -9.68
CA GLN A 359 12.36 15.58 -10.50
C GLN A 359 12.47 16.07 -11.94
N PRO A 360 13.51 15.66 -12.69
CA PRO A 360 13.63 15.94 -14.12
C PRO A 360 12.43 15.37 -14.89
N ILE A 361 11.86 16.15 -15.83
CA ILE A 361 10.73 15.66 -16.63
C ILE A 361 11.12 14.49 -17.55
N SER A 362 12.38 14.44 -17.99
CA SER A 362 12.93 13.39 -18.86
C SER A 362 12.86 11.99 -18.22
N GLU A 363 12.82 11.89 -16.89
CA GLU A 363 12.69 10.62 -16.17
C GLU A 363 11.24 10.09 -16.13
N HIS A 364 10.26 10.90 -16.58
CA HIS A 364 8.83 10.64 -16.43
C HIS A 364 8.02 10.88 -17.71
N GLU A 365 8.67 10.93 -18.88
CA GLU A 365 8.02 11.20 -20.17
C GLU A 365 6.97 10.16 -20.56
N ASP A 366 7.02 8.96 -19.99
CA ASP A 366 6.04 7.89 -20.17
C ASP A 366 4.66 8.22 -19.55
N VAL A 367 4.66 8.96 -18.44
CA VAL A 367 3.45 9.29 -17.66
C VAL A 367 3.08 10.78 -17.68
N VAL A 368 3.98 11.66 -18.06
CA VAL A 368 3.85 13.12 -17.95
C VAL A 368 4.26 13.82 -19.25
N GLU A 369 3.57 14.91 -19.58
CA GLU A 369 3.91 15.81 -20.69
C GLU A 369 4.08 17.26 -20.20
N GLU A 370 4.99 18.01 -20.83
CA GLU A 370 5.15 19.44 -20.57
C GLU A 370 4.03 20.24 -21.26
N GLU A 371 3.22 20.94 -20.47
CA GLU A 371 2.18 21.84 -20.96
C GLU A 371 2.65 23.31 -20.92
N ALA A 372 3.51 23.67 -19.97
CA ALA A 372 4.05 25.02 -19.85
C ALA A 372 5.39 25.04 -19.09
N SER A 373 6.12 26.16 -19.22
CA SER A 373 7.34 26.42 -18.48
C SER A 373 7.27 27.70 -17.64
N GLN A 374 7.91 27.69 -16.47
CA GLN A 374 8.05 28.86 -15.59
C GLN A 374 9.52 29.08 -15.20
N PRO A 375 9.98 30.31 -14.91
CA PRO A 375 11.39 30.58 -14.65
C PRO A 375 11.89 29.78 -13.45
N ALA A 376 13.00 29.07 -13.65
CA ALA A 376 13.75 28.43 -12.58
C ALA A 376 14.30 29.51 -11.63
N ARG A 377 14.00 29.40 -10.33
CA ARG A 377 14.52 30.31 -9.30
C ARG A 377 15.84 29.84 -8.69
N SER A 378 16.25 28.60 -8.96
CA SER A 378 17.52 27.99 -8.55
C SER A 378 17.83 26.73 -9.39
N GLN A 379 19.06 26.21 -9.23
CA GLN A 379 19.89 25.25 -10.00
C GLN A 379 19.29 24.01 -10.71
N HIS A 380 17.98 23.81 -10.77
CA HIS A 380 17.39 22.61 -11.36
C HIS A 380 16.50 22.95 -12.57
N PRO A 381 17.10 23.38 -13.70
CA PRO A 381 16.37 23.51 -14.95
C PRO A 381 15.81 22.14 -15.36
N GLU A 382 14.70 22.16 -16.09
CA GLU A 382 14.01 20.97 -16.63
C GLU A 382 13.36 20.06 -15.58
N THR A 383 13.16 20.56 -14.35
CA THR A 383 12.42 19.83 -13.30
C THR A 383 10.94 20.19 -13.25
N VAL A 384 10.11 19.21 -12.89
CA VAL A 384 8.66 19.39 -12.77
C VAL A 384 8.35 20.29 -11.57
N ALA A 385 7.79 21.46 -11.82
CA ALA A 385 7.40 22.39 -10.78
C ALA A 385 6.09 22.00 -10.08
N TYR A 386 5.10 21.61 -10.88
CA TYR A 386 3.81 21.09 -10.40
C TYR A 386 3.01 20.50 -11.55
N LEU A 387 2.06 19.64 -11.21
CA LEU A 387 1.07 19.09 -12.14
C LEU A 387 -0.18 19.97 -12.21
N ILE A 388 -0.61 20.28 -13.44
CA ILE A 388 -1.88 20.94 -13.74
C ILE A 388 -3.01 19.91 -13.71
N THR A 389 -2.81 18.78 -14.36
CA THR A 389 -3.73 17.65 -14.42
C THR A 389 -3.01 16.37 -14.03
N GLY A 390 -3.77 15.34 -13.68
CA GLY A 390 -3.27 14.01 -13.40
C GLY A 390 -3.33 13.13 -14.63
N ALA A 391 -2.60 12.02 -14.62
CA ALA A 391 -2.64 11.04 -15.70
C ALA A 391 -3.89 10.16 -15.58
N LEU A 392 -4.57 9.91 -16.70
CA LEU A 392 -5.61 8.89 -16.79
C LEU A 392 -4.93 7.56 -17.07
N MET A 393 -5.14 6.60 -16.18
CA MET A 393 -4.55 5.27 -16.27
C MET A 393 -5.64 4.20 -16.22
N LYS A 394 -5.31 3.04 -16.76
CA LYS A 394 -6.17 1.86 -16.83
C LYS A 394 -5.42 0.64 -16.34
N ARG A 395 -6.07 -0.17 -15.52
CA ARG A 395 -5.64 -1.50 -15.09
C ARG A 395 -6.61 -2.52 -15.66
N PRO A 396 -6.19 -3.33 -16.66
CA PRO A 396 -7.05 -4.34 -17.25
C PRO A 396 -7.54 -5.34 -16.22
N TYR A 397 -8.81 -5.73 -16.30
CA TYR A 397 -9.39 -6.69 -15.34
C TYR A 397 -8.60 -7.99 -15.22
N GLY A 398 -8.05 -8.50 -16.33
CA GLY A 398 -7.28 -9.74 -16.36
C GLY A 398 -5.87 -9.64 -15.75
N ASN A 399 -5.34 -8.43 -15.59
CA ASN A 399 -4.07 -8.18 -14.94
C ASN A 399 -4.05 -6.77 -14.35
N LEU A 400 -4.42 -6.66 -13.07
CA LEU A 400 -4.50 -5.38 -12.38
C LEU A 400 -3.13 -4.75 -12.06
N GLU A 401 -2.04 -5.49 -12.28
CA GLU A 401 -0.67 -4.99 -12.15
C GLU A 401 -0.18 -4.29 -13.43
N ASP A 402 -0.80 -4.61 -14.58
CA ASP A 402 -0.51 -3.96 -15.86
C ASP A 402 -1.16 -2.57 -15.90
N ILE A 403 -0.40 -1.51 -15.59
CA ILE A 403 -0.88 -0.14 -15.62
C ILE A 403 -0.60 0.46 -17.01
N LYS A 404 -1.68 0.82 -17.72
CA LYS A 404 -1.61 1.51 -19.00
C LYS A 404 -1.93 2.99 -18.83
N VAL A 405 -1.05 3.86 -19.33
CA VAL A 405 -1.31 5.30 -19.41
C VAL A 405 -2.18 5.56 -20.65
N LEU A 406 -3.38 6.11 -20.43
CA LEU A 406 -4.31 6.47 -21.50
C LEU A 406 -4.18 7.94 -21.90
N GLU A 407 -3.99 8.82 -20.92
CA GLU A 407 -3.70 10.25 -21.11
C GLU A 407 -2.61 10.63 -20.09
N LYS A 408 -1.54 11.28 -20.56
CA LYS A 408 -0.44 11.74 -19.70
C LYS A 408 -0.87 12.89 -18.78
N ALA A 409 -0.20 13.03 -17.66
CA ALA A 409 -0.38 14.18 -16.78
C ALA A 409 0.23 15.45 -17.41
N GLN A 410 -0.45 16.60 -17.27
CA GLN A 410 0.09 17.87 -17.76
C GLN A 410 0.92 18.57 -16.68
N ALA A 411 2.20 18.83 -16.96
CA ALA A 411 3.13 19.46 -16.03
C ALA A 411 3.50 20.90 -16.40
N VAL A 412 3.82 21.70 -15.39
CA VAL A 412 4.63 22.91 -15.54
C VAL A 412 6.06 22.61 -15.15
N VAL A 413 7.02 22.95 -16.00
CA VAL A 413 8.45 22.68 -15.81
C VAL A 413 9.21 23.97 -15.49
N TYR A 414 10.23 23.90 -14.65
CA TYR A 414 11.15 25.02 -14.44
C TYR A 414 12.11 25.13 -15.64
N ARG A 415 12.20 26.31 -16.25
CA ARG A 415 13.17 26.60 -17.33
C ARG A 415 13.99 27.84 -17.03
#